data_AF-A0A090VPF3-F1
#
_entry.id   AF-A0A090VPF3-F1
#
_cell.length_a   1.000
_cell.length_b   1.000
_cell.length_c   1.000
_cell.angle_alpha   90.00
_cell.angle_beta   90.00
_cell.angle_gamma   90.00
#
_symmetry.space_group_name_H-M   'P 1'
#
loop_
_entity.id
_entity.type
_entity.pdbx_description
1 polymer ?
#
loop_
_entity_poly.entity_id
_entity_poly.type
_entity_poly.pdbx_seq_one_letter_code
_entity_poly.pdbx_strand_id
1 'polypeptide(L)'
;MKNFFPKIEKLKKQNEETAYDDIVSWFFNQKEGFELLDDVRDKDYKNMLDAISPLDDLLGKYQPNLTKADSYFVKEFVLWALAEFKQLSKHRFSEGIHFKDPYGSFISGI
;
A
#
# COMPACT_ATOMS: atom_id res chain seq x y z
N MET A 1 -26.11 1.61 1.63
CA MET A 1 -25.30 0.62 0.89
C MET A 1 -24.01 0.43 1.67
N LYS A 2 -23.49 -0.79 1.80
CA LYS A 2 -22.23 -1.01 2.53
C LYS A 2 -21.08 -0.53 1.64
N ASN A 3 -20.40 0.54 2.02
CA ASN A 3 -19.27 1.11 1.28
C ASN A 3 -18.02 0.28 1.59
N PHE A 4 -17.88 -0.85 0.90
CA PHE A 4 -16.67 -1.66 0.95
C PHE A 4 -15.66 -1.18 -0.09
N PHE A 5 -14.38 -1.43 0.17
CA PHE A 5 -13.37 -1.32 -0.86
C PHE A 5 -13.69 -2.25 -2.04
N PRO A 6 -13.30 -1.88 -3.28
CA PRO A 6 -13.37 -2.79 -4.42
C PRO A 6 -12.66 -4.12 -4.14
N LYS A 7 -13.03 -5.16 -4.88
CA LYS A 7 -12.34 -6.44 -4.75
C LYS A 7 -10.89 -6.28 -5.25
N ILE A 8 -9.94 -6.79 -4.47
CA ILE A 8 -8.54 -6.93 -4.92
C ILE A 8 -8.44 -8.23 -5.71
N GLU A 9 -8.03 -8.15 -6.97
CA GLU A 9 -7.80 -9.33 -7.80
C GLU A 9 -6.33 -9.73 -7.76
N LYS A 10 -6.06 -11.03 -7.64
CA LYS A 10 -4.68 -11.55 -7.62
C LYS A 10 -4.01 -11.52 -9.00
N LEU A 11 -4.81 -11.68 -10.05
CA LEU A 11 -4.37 -11.66 -11.44
C LEU A 11 -5.16 -10.56 -12.15
N LYS A 12 -4.46 -9.64 -12.82
CA LYS A 12 -5.08 -8.59 -13.63
C LYS A 12 -4.95 -8.94 -15.10
N LYS A 13 -5.98 -8.64 -15.89
CA LYS A 13 -5.84 -8.61 -17.35
C LYS A 13 -4.96 -7.42 -17.74
N GLN A 14 -4.21 -7.57 -18.82
CA GLN A 14 -3.15 -6.63 -19.21
C GLN A 14 -3.60 -5.17 -19.42
N ASN A 15 -4.90 -4.91 -19.60
CA ASN A 15 -5.49 -3.60 -19.86
C ASN A 15 -6.66 -3.25 -18.91
N GLU A 16 -6.75 -3.91 -17.75
CA GLU A 16 -7.82 -3.62 -16.79
C GLU A 16 -7.31 -2.66 -15.71
N GLU A 17 -7.79 -1.42 -15.76
CA GLU A 17 -7.54 -0.45 -14.70
C GLU A 17 -8.32 -0.80 -13.43
N THR A 18 -7.63 -0.78 -12.29
CA THR A 18 -8.22 -1.05 -10.98
C THR A 18 -8.06 0.14 -10.04
N ALA A 19 -8.88 0.16 -8.99
CA ALA A 19 -8.82 1.18 -7.94
C ALA A 19 -7.46 1.24 -7.20
N TYR A 20 -6.58 0.26 -7.41
CA TYR A 20 -5.31 0.12 -6.71
C TYR A 20 -4.10 0.39 -7.59
N ASP A 21 -4.29 0.66 -8.88
CA ASP A 21 -3.19 0.78 -9.85
C ASP A 21 -2.28 1.97 -9.54
N ASP A 22 -2.84 3.07 -9.05
CA ASP A 22 -2.04 4.24 -8.66
C ASP A 22 -1.18 3.96 -7.43
N ILE A 23 -1.67 3.15 -6.48
CA ILE A 23 -0.87 2.72 -5.32
C ILE A 23 0.26 1.82 -5.79
N VAL A 24 -0.04 0.82 -6.63
CA VAL A 24 0.97 -0.09 -7.18
C VAL A 24 2.02 0.68 -8.01
N SER A 25 1.58 1.63 -8.84
CA SER A 25 2.45 2.51 -9.64
C SER A 25 3.31 3.42 -8.77
N TRP A 26 2.80 3.88 -7.62
CA TRP A 26 3.60 4.63 -6.66
C TRP A 26 4.78 3.78 -6.17
N PHE A 27 4.56 2.52 -5.79
CA PHE A 27 5.63 1.60 -5.38
C PHE A 27 6.65 1.32 -6.50
N PHE A 28 6.20 1.18 -7.75
CA PHE A 28 7.11 1.01 -8.91
C PHE A 28 8.07 2.18 -9.10
N ASN A 29 7.62 3.40 -8.80
CA ASN A 29 8.42 4.61 -8.96
C ASN A 29 9.32 4.88 -7.75
N GLN A 30 9.20 4.11 -6.67
CA GLN A 30 9.99 4.26 -5.45
C GLN A 30 11.07 3.18 -5.36
N LYS A 31 12.31 3.56 -5.68
CA LYS A 31 13.46 2.64 -5.70
C LYS A 31 13.67 1.87 -4.39
N GLU A 32 13.47 2.54 -3.26
CA GLU A 32 13.69 1.96 -1.93
C GLU A 32 12.43 1.28 -1.35
N GLY A 33 11.25 1.43 -1.97
CA GLY A 33 9.97 0.96 -1.41
C GLY A 33 9.51 1.76 -0.18
N PHE A 34 8.71 1.12 0.68
CA PHE A 34 8.19 1.67 1.94
C PHE A 34 8.54 0.73 3.09
N GLU A 35 9.41 1.18 3.99
CA GLU A 35 9.82 0.44 5.18
C GLU A 35 9.06 0.92 6.40
N LEU A 36 8.49 0.02 7.19
CA LEU A 36 7.76 0.31 8.42
C LEU A 36 8.44 -0.38 9.59
N LEU A 37 9.13 0.39 10.42
CA LEU A 37 9.83 -0.12 11.62
C LEU A 37 8.85 -0.44 12.74
N ASP A 38 9.17 -1.46 13.54
CA ASP A 38 8.33 -1.90 14.67
C ASP A 38 8.22 -0.85 15.79
N ASP A 39 9.24 -0.01 15.94
CA ASP A 39 9.35 1.04 16.97
C ASP A 39 9.18 2.45 16.38
N VAL A 40 8.63 2.56 15.17
CA VAL A 40 8.38 3.85 14.52
C VAL A 40 7.51 4.75 15.41
N ARG A 41 7.90 6.01 15.54
CA ARG A 41 7.11 7.00 16.27
C ARG A 41 5.84 7.32 15.49
N ASP A 42 4.72 7.50 16.20
CA ASP A 42 3.41 7.81 15.59
C ASP A 42 3.45 8.96 14.58
N LYS A 43 4.21 10.04 14.86
CA LYS A 43 4.38 11.15 13.92
C LYS A 43 5.04 10.71 12.61
N ASP A 44 6.11 9.92 12.70
CA ASP A 44 6.86 9.49 11.53
C ASP A 44 6.04 8.46 10.73
N TYR A 45 5.39 7.52 11.41
CA TYR A 45 4.42 6.59 10.83
C TYR A 45 3.36 7.30 9.99
N LYS A 46 2.74 8.34 10.55
CA LYS A 46 1.72 9.15 9.85
C LYS A 46 2.29 9.86 8.63
N ASN A 47 3.47 10.48 8.76
CA ASN A 47 4.13 11.16 7.64
C ASN A 47 4.47 10.19 6.51
N MET A 48 4.94 9.00 6.86
CA MET A 48 5.29 7.96 5.89
C MET A 48 4.05 7.47 5.13
N LEU A 49 2.92 7.26 5.82
CA LEU A 49 1.66 6.90 5.17
C LEU A 49 1.02 8.06 4.36
N ASP A 50 1.19 9.30 4.79
CA ASP A 50 0.74 10.49 4.06
C ASP A 50 1.58 10.76 2.80
N ALA A 51 2.82 10.25 2.72
CA ALA A 51 3.65 10.33 1.51
C ALA A 51 3.14 9.45 0.35
N ILE A 52 2.33 8.43 0.65
CA ILE A 52 1.69 7.57 -0.35
C ILE A 52 0.35 8.18 -0.76
N SER A 53 0.40 9.29 -1.51
CA SER A 53 -0.80 10.07 -1.86
C SER A 53 -1.95 9.26 -2.48
N PRO A 54 -1.73 8.21 -3.31
CA PRO A 54 -2.85 7.41 -3.84
C PRO A 54 -3.69 6.69 -2.77
N LEU A 55 -3.17 6.49 -1.55
CA LEU A 55 -3.96 5.97 -0.45
C LEU A 55 -5.01 6.97 0.02
N ASP A 56 -4.70 8.27 0.03
CA ASP A 56 -5.69 9.31 0.35
C ASP A 56 -6.79 9.37 -0.71
N ASP A 57 -6.44 9.25 -1.98
CA ASP A 57 -7.40 9.24 -3.10
C ASP A 57 -8.35 8.04 -3.00
N LEU A 58 -7.81 6.84 -2.71
CA LEU A 58 -8.59 5.63 -2.51
C LEU A 58 -9.57 5.79 -1.34
N LEU A 59 -9.10 6.28 -0.18
CA LEU A 59 -9.93 6.46 1.00
C LEU A 59 -10.99 7.56 0.78
N GLY A 60 -10.64 8.66 0.12
CA GLY A 60 -11.59 9.72 -0.23
C GLY A 60 -12.74 9.20 -1.11
N LYS A 61 -12.45 8.26 -2.01
CA LYS A 61 -13.45 7.67 -2.91
C LYS A 61 -14.33 6.61 -2.24
N TYR A 62 -13.75 5.71 -1.44
CA TYR A 62 -14.46 4.53 -0.94
C TYR A 62 -14.81 4.59 0.57
N GLN A 63 -14.14 5.45 1.33
CA GLN A 63 -14.32 5.64 2.77
C GLN A 63 -14.39 7.12 3.17
N PRO A 64 -15.26 7.95 2.55
CA PRO A 64 -15.25 9.41 2.73
C PRO A 64 -15.60 9.87 4.16
N ASN A 65 -16.23 9.01 4.96
CA ASN A 65 -16.64 9.32 6.33
C ASN A 65 -15.66 8.80 7.39
N LEU A 66 -14.51 8.25 6.97
CA LEU A 66 -13.50 7.75 7.88
C LEU A 66 -12.86 8.92 8.64
N THR A 67 -12.66 8.76 9.95
CA THR A 67 -11.95 9.78 10.72
C THR A 67 -10.49 9.83 10.29
N LYS A 68 -9.84 11.00 10.43
CA LYS A 68 -8.40 11.12 10.14
C LYS A 68 -7.55 10.23 11.06
N ALA A 69 -8.03 9.91 12.27
CA ALA A 69 -7.33 8.99 13.16
C ALA A 69 -7.37 7.55 12.62
N ASP A 70 -8.54 7.09 12.18
CA ASP A 70 -8.71 5.74 11.65
C ASP A 70 -8.09 5.56 10.25
N SER A 71 -7.93 6.66 9.50
CA SER A 71 -7.41 6.59 8.14
C SER A 71 -6.02 5.97 8.07
N TYR A 72 -5.13 6.26 9.03
CA TYR A 72 -3.79 5.70 9.02
C TYR A 72 -3.77 4.17 9.14
N PHE A 73 -4.57 3.63 10.05
CA PHE A 73 -4.74 2.17 10.16
C PHE A 73 -5.29 1.58 8.85
N VAL A 74 -6.29 2.22 8.25
CA VAL A 74 -6.90 1.72 7.01
C VAL A 74 -5.94 1.83 5.82
N LYS A 75 -5.11 2.87 5.74
CA LYS A 75 -4.04 3.02 4.75
C LYS A 75 -3.08 1.84 4.82
N GLU A 76 -2.59 1.53 6.02
CA GLU A 76 -1.72 0.37 6.24
C GLU A 76 -2.42 -0.95 5.90
N PHE A 77 -3.68 -1.13 6.32
CA PHE A 77 -4.47 -2.31 6.01
C PHE A 77 -4.62 -2.54 4.49
N VAL A 78 -4.77 -1.47 3.69
CA VAL A 78 -4.80 -1.57 2.23
C VAL A 78 -3.46 -2.08 1.69
N LEU A 79 -2.32 -1.57 2.18
CA LEU A 79 -1.00 -2.06 1.78
C LEU A 79 -0.82 -3.54 2.10
N TRP A 80 -1.27 -3.97 3.29
CA TRP A 80 -1.25 -5.37 3.70
C TRP A 80 -2.10 -6.22 2.76
N ALA A 81 -3.32 -5.79 2.46
CA ALA A 81 -4.21 -6.50 1.55
C ALA A 81 -3.58 -6.63 0.15
N LEU A 82 -3.03 -5.55 -0.41
CA LEU A 82 -2.35 -5.60 -1.71
C LEU A 82 -1.17 -6.59 -1.72
N ALA A 83 -0.41 -6.68 -0.63
CA ALA A 83 0.65 -7.66 -0.50
C ALA A 83 0.12 -9.10 -0.45
N GLU A 84 -0.94 -9.38 0.32
CA GLU A 84 -1.54 -10.72 0.40
C GLU A 84 -2.14 -11.17 -0.95
N PHE A 85 -2.59 -10.23 -1.78
CA PHE A 85 -3.05 -10.48 -3.15
C PHE A 85 -1.93 -10.43 -4.20
N LYS A 86 -0.66 -10.35 -3.79
CA LYS A 86 0.53 -10.32 -4.65
C LYS A 86 0.59 -9.14 -5.64
N GLN A 87 -0.13 -8.05 -5.34
CA GLN A 87 0.01 -6.79 -6.08
C GLN A 87 1.19 -5.95 -5.57
N LEU A 88 1.60 -6.16 -4.32
CA LEU A 88 2.85 -5.67 -3.73
C LEU A 88 3.63 -6.86 -3.15
N SER A 89 4.92 -6.66 -2.89
CA SER A 89 5.71 -7.57 -2.05
C SER A 89 5.78 -7.03 -0.62
N LYS A 90 5.82 -7.94 0.36
CA LYS A 90 5.95 -7.63 1.79
C LYS A 90 6.99 -8.57 2.41
N HIS A 91 8.03 -8.01 2.99
CA HIS A 91 9.13 -8.75 3.62
C HIS A 91 9.29 -8.34 5.08
N ARG A 92 9.21 -9.30 6.01
CA ARG A 92 9.55 -9.08 7.42
C ARG A 92 11.06 -9.18 7.59
N PHE A 93 11.66 -8.21 8.28
CA PHE A 93 13.04 -8.26 8.73
C PHE A 93 13.10 -8.06 10.25
N SER A 94 14.31 -7.97 10.82
CA SER A 94 14.52 -7.92 12.27
C SER A 94 13.85 -6.73 12.95
N GLU A 95 13.75 -5.59 12.27
CA GLU A 95 13.32 -4.32 12.87
C GLU A 95 12.00 -3.81 12.27
N GLY A 96 11.39 -4.53 11.32
CA GLY A 96 10.18 -4.03 10.68
C GLY A 96 9.70 -4.82 9.46
N ILE A 97 8.88 -4.16 8.65
CA ILE A 97 8.29 -4.71 7.43
C ILE A 97 8.64 -3.82 6.24
N HIS A 98 9.06 -4.41 5.14
CA HIS A 98 9.33 -3.71 3.89
C HIS A 98 8.26 -4.05 2.85
N PHE A 99 7.53 -3.02 2.39
CA PHE A 99 6.66 -3.09 1.22
C PHE A 99 7.42 -2.61 -0.01
N LYS A 100 7.33 -3.36 -1.10
CA LYS A 100 7.99 -3.05 -2.37
C LYS A 100 7.06 -3.36 -3.53
N ASP A 101 7.43 -2.86 -4.71
CA ASP A 101 6.82 -3.35 -5.94
C ASP A 101 7.01 -4.87 -6.05
N PRO A 102 6.13 -5.58 -6.78
CA PRO A 102 6.18 -7.04 -6.86
C PRO A 102 7.40 -7.58 -7.63
N TYR A 103 8.16 -6.73 -8.33
CA TYR A 103 9.30 -7.11 -9.17
C TYR A 103 10.66 -6.69 -8.60
N GLY A 104 10.71 -5.94 -7.49
CA GLY A 104 11.95 -5.51 -6.84
C GLY A 104 12.89 -6.65 -6.46
N SER A 105 12.38 -7.88 -6.25
CA SER A 105 13.19 -9.08 -6.02
C SER A 105 13.77 -9.73 -7.29
N PHE A 106 13.24 -9.42 -8.48
CA PHE A 106 13.70 -10.00 -9.74
C PHE A 106 14.92 -9.27 -10.32
N ILE A 107 15.11 -8.00 -9.98
CA ILE A 107 16.17 -7.15 -10.54
C ILE A 107 17.44 -7.18 -9.67
N SER A 108 17.37 -7.58 -8.40
CA SER A 108 18.52 -7.64 -7.49
C SER A 108 19.52 -8.79 -7.77
N GLY A 109 19.38 -9.48 -8.89
CA GLY A 109 20.19 -10.65 -9.27
C GLY A 109 20.83 -10.58 -10.66
N ILE A 110 20.92 -9.38 -11.27
CA ILE A 110 21.66 -9.13 -12.52
C ILE A 110 22.86 -8.22 -12.22
#